data_AF-A0A7W1ZVV0-F1
#
_entry.id   AF-A0A7W1ZVV0-F1
#
_cell.length_a   1.000
_cell.length_b   1.000
_cell.length_c   1.000
_cell.angle_alpha   90.00
_cell.angle_beta   90.00
_cell.angle_gamma   90.00
#
_symmetry.space_group_name_H-M   'P 1'
#
loop_
_entity.id
_entity.type
_entity.pdbx_description
1 polymer ?
#
loop_
_entity_poly.entity_id
_entity_poly.type
_entity_poly.pdbx_seq_one_letter_code
_entity_poly.pdbx_strand_id
1 'polypeptide(L)'
;MKRRSFIRNAGMVAASAGFSRLAPVAGPFMTDDILPGIGPADKKLNRKWVQSLYERGVVTTYTKSANELKYIGMPVGGINCGNLYLGGDGRLWLWDIFNRNQLGVVTKTLPVSLEGFNAKEINNVHGLLYLEPASDIRPFQQGFAITVNGATKRLHHDDWEEISFEATYPVATVRYIDKNIPVEVELKSFSPFIPGDENNSGLPATIQSISVKNKSAAEIDLQITGWLENKTLPDSSETIRDFKRINRLINTAGCKAVM
;
A
#
# COMPACT_ATOMS: atom_id res chain seq x y z
N MET A 1 -41.31 -0.97 -16.93
CA MET A 1 -40.90 0.46 -17.00
C MET A 1 -41.66 1.18 -18.11
N LYS A 2 -42.32 2.32 -17.86
CA LYS A 2 -43.07 3.07 -18.89
C LYS A 2 -42.10 3.76 -19.86
N ARG A 3 -42.26 3.53 -21.17
CA ARG A 3 -41.43 4.08 -22.29
C ARG A 3 -41.14 5.59 -22.18
N ARG A 4 -42.10 6.37 -21.68
CA ARG A 4 -41.93 7.82 -21.44
C ARG A 4 -40.93 8.15 -20.32
N SER A 5 -40.85 7.31 -19.28
CA SER A 5 -39.88 7.47 -18.19
C SER A 5 -38.46 7.15 -18.67
N PHE A 6 -38.32 6.13 -19.51
CA PHE A 6 -37.03 5.76 -20.11
C PHE A 6 -36.47 6.89 -21.00
N ILE A 7 -37.28 7.44 -21.90
CA ILE A 7 -36.83 8.54 -22.79
C ILE A 7 -36.45 9.78 -21.99
N ARG A 8 -37.22 10.13 -20.94
CA ARG A 8 -36.91 11.28 -20.08
C ARG A 8 -35.58 11.09 -19.34
N ASN A 9 -35.37 9.90 -18.76
CA ASN A 9 -34.16 9.61 -18.01
C ASN A 9 -32.93 9.49 -18.93
N ALA A 10 -33.07 8.86 -20.10
CA ALA A 10 -32.01 8.79 -21.11
C ALA A 10 -31.64 10.18 -21.64
N GLY A 11 -32.63 11.06 -21.87
CA GLY A 11 -32.38 12.45 -22.27
C GLY A 11 -31.64 13.28 -21.22
N MET A 12 -31.94 13.08 -19.93
CA MET A 12 -31.21 13.74 -18.84
C MET A 12 -29.77 13.24 -18.70
N VAL A 13 -29.53 11.92 -18.89
CA VAL A 13 -28.18 11.35 -18.88
C VAL A 13 -27.35 11.85 -20.07
N ALA A 14 -27.94 11.92 -21.26
CA ALA A 14 -27.27 12.47 -22.44
C ALA A 14 -26.97 13.97 -22.30
N ALA A 15 -27.90 14.74 -21.73
CA ALA A 15 -27.69 16.17 -21.47
C ALA A 15 -26.58 16.41 -20.44
N SER A 16 -26.54 15.64 -19.35
CA SER A 16 -25.48 15.73 -18.34
C SER A 16 -24.10 15.32 -18.87
N ALA A 17 -24.04 14.29 -19.74
CA ALA A 17 -22.82 13.95 -20.47
C ALA A 17 -22.37 15.06 -21.46
N GLY A 18 -23.31 15.81 -22.05
CA GLY A 18 -23.01 16.97 -22.89
C GLY A 18 -22.46 18.19 -22.13
N PHE A 19 -22.75 18.30 -20.82
CA PHE A 19 -22.19 19.33 -19.94
C PHE A 19 -20.84 18.93 -19.32
N SER A 20 -20.54 17.62 -19.22
CA SER A 20 -19.19 17.15 -18.91
C SER A 20 -18.29 17.26 -20.15
N ARG A 21 -18.01 18.49 -20.58
CA ARG A 21 -16.94 18.74 -21.55
C ARG A 21 -15.61 18.51 -20.82
N LEU A 22 -15.08 17.30 -20.87
CA LEU A 22 -13.64 17.13 -20.71
C LEU A 22 -13.01 17.92 -21.86
N ALA A 23 -12.51 19.12 -21.56
CA ALA A 23 -11.79 19.91 -22.56
C ALA A 23 -10.64 19.04 -23.10
N PRO A 24 -10.41 19.01 -24.43
CA PRO A 24 -9.32 18.23 -24.97
C PRO A 24 -8.01 18.67 -24.31
N VAL A 25 -7.34 17.72 -23.67
CA VAL A 25 -6.06 17.94 -22.97
C VAL A 25 -4.90 18.14 -23.93
N ALA A 26 -5.10 17.80 -25.21
CA ALA A 26 -4.13 17.81 -26.28
C ALA A 26 -4.82 18.09 -27.63
N GLY A 27 -4.07 18.63 -28.58
CA GLY A 27 -4.52 18.87 -29.96
C GLY A 27 -5.15 20.24 -30.19
N PRO A 28 -5.84 20.45 -31.33
CA PRO A 28 -6.11 19.46 -32.39
C PRO A 28 -4.84 18.99 -33.12
N PHE A 29 -4.88 17.77 -33.66
CA PHE A 29 -3.81 17.17 -34.47
C PHE A 29 -4.22 17.10 -35.94
N MET A 30 -3.25 17.30 -36.83
CA MET A 30 -3.32 17.11 -38.27
C MET A 30 -2.54 15.85 -38.67
N THR A 31 -2.77 15.30 -39.85
CA THR A 31 -2.08 14.10 -40.33
C THR A 31 -0.56 14.28 -40.34
N ASP A 32 -0.08 15.46 -40.73
CA ASP A 32 1.35 15.82 -40.74
C ASP A 32 1.96 15.92 -39.34
N ASP A 33 1.14 16.10 -38.30
CA ASP A 33 1.64 16.08 -36.93
C ASP A 33 2.04 14.67 -36.51
N ILE A 34 1.50 13.60 -37.12
CA ILE A 34 1.63 12.21 -36.66
C ILE A 34 2.81 11.52 -37.33
N LEU A 35 3.89 11.29 -36.58
CA LEU A 35 5.01 10.48 -37.03
C LEU A 35 4.65 8.98 -36.99
N PRO A 36 4.99 8.19 -38.03
CA PRO A 36 4.72 6.75 -38.06
C PRO A 36 5.30 6.03 -36.84
N GLY A 37 4.45 5.33 -36.09
CA GLY A 37 4.83 4.54 -34.91
C GLY A 37 5.21 5.33 -33.64
N ILE A 38 5.34 6.66 -33.72
CA ILE A 38 5.78 7.51 -32.59
C ILE A 38 4.64 8.42 -32.09
N GLY A 39 3.64 8.68 -32.93
CA GLY A 39 2.62 9.69 -32.66
C GLY A 39 3.16 11.11 -32.83
N PRO A 40 2.42 12.15 -32.40
CA PRO A 40 2.83 13.51 -32.67
C PRO A 40 4.03 13.97 -31.85
N ALA A 41 5.01 14.61 -32.49
CA ALA A 41 6.21 15.12 -31.83
C ALA A 41 5.86 16.24 -30.85
N ASP A 42 5.08 17.23 -31.31
CA ASP A 42 4.41 18.18 -30.42
C ASP A 42 3.07 17.60 -29.98
N LYS A 43 2.95 17.32 -28.67
CA LYS A 43 1.71 16.81 -28.08
C LYS A 43 0.60 17.87 -28.01
N LYS A 44 0.90 19.15 -28.32
CA LYS A 44 -0.04 20.28 -28.29
C LYS A 44 -0.87 20.29 -27.01
N LEU A 45 -0.21 20.02 -25.88
CA LEU A 45 -0.88 19.92 -24.59
C LEU A 45 -1.47 21.27 -24.20
N ASN A 46 -2.70 21.25 -23.71
CA ASN A 46 -3.33 22.45 -23.21
C ASN A 46 -2.54 22.96 -22.00
N ARG A 47 -1.98 24.17 -22.11
CA ARG A 47 -1.14 24.75 -21.04
C ARG A 47 -1.86 24.87 -19.70
N LYS A 48 -3.16 25.17 -19.68
CA LYS A 48 -3.95 25.25 -18.43
C LYS A 48 -4.11 23.87 -17.80
N TRP A 49 -4.32 22.84 -18.62
CA TRP A 49 -4.36 21.45 -18.14
C TRP A 49 -3.00 21.02 -17.57
N VAL A 50 -1.89 21.30 -18.28
CA VAL A 50 -0.54 21.03 -17.76
C VAL A 50 -0.32 21.75 -16.43
N GLN A 51 -0.72 23.03 -16.33
CA GLN A 51 -0.63 23.78 -15.08
C GLN A 51 -1.42 23.14 -13.94
N SER A 52 -2.63 22.60 -14.22
CA SER A 52 -3.44 21.93 -13.21
C SER A 52 -2.81 20.63 -12.67
N LEU A 53 -1.89 19.99 -13.40
CA LEU A 53 -1.16 18.82 -12.90
C LEU A 53 -0.20 19.17 -11.74
N TYR A 54 0.17 20.44 -11.60
CA TYR A 54 1.03 20.93 -10.51
C TYR A 54 0.24 21.46 -9.30
N GLU A 55 -1.08 21.57 -9.42
CA GLU A 55 -1.93 21.96 -8.29
C GLU A 55 -1.88 20.86 -7.23
N ARG A 56 -1.55 21.22 -5.98
CA ARG A 56 -1.54 20.26 -4.88
C ARG A 56 -2.98 19.89 -4.53
N GLY A 57 -3.32 18.63 -4.69
CA GLY A 57 -4.58 18.08 -4.21
C GLY A 57 -4.57 17.80 -2.71
N VAL A 58 -5.63 17.12 -2.26
CA VAL A 58 -5.70 16.51 -0.94
C VAL A 58 -5.05 15.13 -1.00
N VAL A 59 -4.32 14.75 0.04
CA VAL A 59 -3.76 13.40 0.14
C VAL A 59 -4.89 12.38 0.08
N THR A 60 -4.73 11.35 -0.74
CA THR A 60 -5.69 10.23 -0.75
C THR A 60 -5.57 9.46 0.55
N THR A 61 -6.65 9.44 1.31
CA THR A 61 -6.73 8.78 2.61
C THR A 61 -7.76 7.65 2.54
N TYR A 62 -7.35 6.45 2.94
CA TYR A 62 -8.23 5.29 3.07
C TYR A 62 -8.59 5.08 4.54
N THR A 63 -9.83 4.73 4.86
CA THR A 63 -10.26 4.56 6.26
C THR A 63 -10.81 3.18 6.58
N LYS A 64 -10.73 2.80 7.86
CA LYS A 64 -11.37 1.57 8.38
C LYS A 64 -12.88 1.69 8.29
N SER A 65 -13.45 2.85 8.65
CA SER A 65 -14.90 3.08 8.62
C SER A 65 -15.52 2.94 7.22
N ALA A 66 -14.76 3.24 6.16
CA ALA A 66 -15.16 3.05 4.79
C ALA A 66 -14.88 1.63 4.25
N ASN A 67 -14.33 0.73 5.07
CA ASN A 67 -13.93 -0.63 4.70
C ASN A 67 -12.90 -0.67 3.55
N GLU A 68 -11.98 0.30 3.52
CA GLU A 68 -11.01 0.46 2.43
C GLU A 68 -9.64 -0.20 2.71
N LEU A 69 -9.39 -0.59 3.96
CA LEU A 69 -8.07 -1.08 4.40
C LEU A 69 -7.75 -2.51 3.97
N LYS A 70 -8.75 -3.27 3.49
CA LYS A 70 -8.64 -4.71 3.25
C LYS A 70 -7.62 -5.07 2.16
N TYR A 71 -7.56 -4.27 1.10
CA TYR A 71 -6.76 -4.56 -0.09
C TYR A 71 -5.63 -3.56 -0.31
N ILE A 72 -5.60 -2.45 0.44
CA ILE A 72 -4.57 -1.43 0.27
C ILE A 72 -3.24 -1.92 0.84
N GLY A 73 -2.18 -1.70 0.07
CA GLY A 73 -0.82 -1.92 0.52
C GLY A 73 0.16 -1.05 -0.21
N MET A 74 1.16 -0.53 0.52
CA MET A 74 2.25 0.25 -0.08
C MET A 74 3.56 -0.55 0.05
N PRO A 75 4.37 -0.69 -1.02
CA PRO A 75 5.69 -1.30 -0.90
C PRO A 75 6.60 -0.47 0.00
N VAL A 76 7.29 -1.14 0.91
CA VAL A 76 8.21 -0.57 1.91
C VAL A 76 9.50 -1.39 1.97
N GLY A 77 9.98 -1.82 0.80
CA GLY A 77 11.27 -2.49 0.60
C GLY A 77 12.23 -1.66 -0.25
N GLY A 78 13.54 -1.85 -0.04
CA GLY A 78 14.59 -1.23 -0.85
C GLY A 78 14.66 -1.81 -2.26
N ILE A 79 15.32 -1.08 -3.16
CA ILE A 79 15.49 -1.49 -4.56
C ILE A 79 16.30 -2.80 -4.62
N ASN A 80 15.78 -3.81 -5.30
CA ASN A 80 16.41 -5.13 -5.47
C ASN A 80 16.69 -5.92 -4.17
N CYS A 81 15.98 -5.63 -3.07
CA CYS A 81 16.17 -6.33 -1.78
C CYS A 81 15.14 -7.42 -1.47
N GLY A 82 14.26 -7.74 -2.42
CA GLY A 82 12.96 -8.32 -2.11
C GLY A 82 11.99 -7.25 -1.61
N ASN A 83 10.71 -7.58 -1.47
CA ASN A 83 9.68 -6.58 -1.18
C ASN A 83 8.79 -6.98 0.00
N LEU A 84 8.45 -6.00 0.81
CA LEU A 84 7.46 -6.08 1.88
C LEU A 84 6.42 -5.00 1.62
N TYR A 85 5.15 -5.29 1.85
CA TYR A 85 4.11 -4.27 1.81
C TYR A 85 3.72 -3.87 3.23
N LEU A 86 3.36 -2.61 3.42
CA LEU A 86 2.60 -2.15 4.57
C LEU A 86 1.11 -2.29 4.24
N GLY A 87 0.36 -3.11 5.00
CA GLY A 87 -1.09 -3.24 4.84
C GLY A 87 -1.85 -2.06 5.45
N GLY A 88 -3.13 -1.92 5.11
CA GLY A 88 -3.98 -0.80 5.55
C GLY A 88 -4.10 -0.60 7.07
N ASP A 89 -3.89 -1.65 7.87
CA ASP A 89 -3.87 -1.60 9.34
C ASP A 89 -2.47 -1.27 9.93
N GLY A 90 -1.48 -1.03 9.08
CA GLY A 90 -0.09 -0.71 9.42
C GLY A 90 0.78 -1.93 9.76
N ARG A 91 0.26 -3.15 9.63
CA ARG A 91 1.06 -4.37 9.75
C ARG A 91 1.65 -4.77 8.41
N LEU A 92 2.92 -5.17 8.41
CA LEU A 92 3.57 -5.73 7.22
C LEU A 92 2.84 -6.99 6.70
N TRP A 93 2.66 -7.07 5.38
CA TRP A 93 2.04 -8.18 4.65
C TRP A 93 2.72 -8.35 3.29
N LEU A 94 2.41 -9.43 2.55
CA LEU A 94 3.02 -9.73 1.25
C LEU A 94 4.56 -9.73 1.33
N TRP A 95 5.10 -10.72 2.04
CA TRP A 95 6.54 -10.87 2.25
C TRP A 95 7.20 -11.64 1.10
N ASP A 96 7.98 -10.93 0.27
CA ASP A 96 8.80 -11.50 -0.82
C ASP A 96 10.29 -11.34 -0.51
N ILE A 97 10.74 -12.03 0.55
CA ILE A 97 12.15 -12.04 1.01
C ILE A 97 12.66 -13.47 1.26
N PHE A 98 11.91 -14.47 0.82
CA PHE A 98 12.18 -15.89 1.09
C PHE A 98 12.81 -16.63 -0.10
N ASN A 99 13.31 -15.89 -1.10
CA ASN A 99 14.00 -16.45 -2.27
C ASN A 99 13.18 -17.49 -3.04
N ARG A 100 11.85 -17.33 -3.08
CA ARG A 100 10.94 -18.29 -3.76
C ARG A 100 10.91 -18.14 -5.29
N ASN A 101 11.49 -17.07 -5.84
CA ASN A 101 11.53 -16.77 -7.27
C ASN A 101 10.18 -17.02 -7.99
N GLN A 102 9.16 -16.29 -7.55
CA GLN A 102 7.77 -16.49 -7.96
C GLN A 102 7.25 -15.28 -8.75
N LEU A 103 6.19 -15.50 -9.54
CA LEU A 103 5.57 -14.43 -10.32
C LEU A 103 4.75 -13.53 -9.40
N GLY A 104 5.34 -12.41 -8.96
CA GLY A 104 4.77 -11.51 -7.96
C GLY A 104 4.77 -12.12 -6.55
N VAL A 105 4.22 -11.40 -5.56
CA VAL A 105 4.31 -11.82 -4.14
C VAL A 105 3.43 -13.03 -3.81
N VAL A 106 2.44 -13.35 -4.65
CA VAL A 106 1.57 -14.53 -4.47
C VAL A 106 1.25 -15.09 -5.84
N THR A 107 1.78 -16.27 -6.19
CA THR A 107 1.42 -16.89 -7.46
C THR A 107 0.00 -17.44 -7.39
N LYS A 108 -0.87 -17.01 -8.30
CA LYS A 108 -2.23 -17.51 -8.47
C LYS A 108 -2.50 -17.83 -9.95
N THR A 109 -3.39 -18.79 -10.18
CA THR A 109 -3.92 -19.17 -11.49
C THR A 109 -5.42 -19.45 -11.36
N LEU A 110 -6.23 -18.97 -12.30
CA LEU A 110 -7.65 -19.34 -12.42
C LEU A 110 -7.94 -19.98 -13.78
N PRO A 111 -8.85 -20.97 -13.83
CA PRO A 111 -9.25 -21.65 -15.06
C PRO A 111 -10.23 -20.78 -15.89
N VAL A 112 -9.85 -19.53 -16.15
CA VAL A 112 -10.58 -18.60 -17.02
C VAL A 112 -9.86 -18.53 -18.35
N SER A 113 -10.57 -18.84 -19.43
CA SER A 113 -10.03 -18.75 -20.80
C SER A 113 -10.16 -17.31 -21.31
N LEU A 114 -9.08 -16.80 -21.91
CA LEU A 114 -9.07 -15.55 -22.66
C LEU A 114 -8.73 -15.84 -24.13
N GLU A 115 -9.77 -16.01 -24.95
CA GLU A 115 -9.63 -16.35 -26.38
C GLU A 115 -8.78 -15.32 -27.13
N GLY A 116 -8.95 -14.03 -26.84
CA GLY A 116 -8.19 -12.94 -27.46
C GLY A 116 -6.68 -12.96 -27.13
N PHE A 117 -6.27 -13.70 -26.11
CA PHE A 117 -4.88 -13.88 -25.71
C PHE A 117 -4.38 -15.32 -25.93
N ASN A 118 -5.19 -16.20 -26.54
CA ASN A 118 -4.94 -17.64 -26.67
C ASN A 118 -4.51 -18.30 -25.33
N ALA A 119 -5.07 -17.83 -24.23
CA ALA A 119 -4.75 -18.30 -22.88
C ALA A 119 -5.90 -19.17 -22.34
N LYS A 120 -5.58 -20.40 -21.92
CA LYS A 120 -6.57 -21.34 -21.35
C LYS A 120 -6.83 -21.10 -19.86
N GLU A 121 -5.92 -20.38 -19.22
CA GLU A 121 -5.97 -19.97 -17.82
C GLU A 121 -5.38 -18.56 -17.71
N ILE A 122 -5.78 -17.84 -16.67
CA ILE A 122 -5.20 -16.54 -16.32
C ILE A 122 -4.38 -16.69 -15.05
N ASN A 123 -3.33 -15.90 -14.96
CA ASN A 123 -2.43 -15.85 -13.80
C ASN A 123 -2.06 -14.39 -13.53
N ASN A 124 -1.07 -14.15 -12.69
CA ASN A 124 -0.66 -12.79 -12.30
C ASN A 124 -0.26 -11.89 -13.47
N VAL A 125 0.38 -12.42 -14.53
CA VAL A 125 0.75 -11.59 -15.70
C VAL A 125 -0.46 -11.13 -16.50
N HIS A 126 -1.59 -11.82 -16.35
CA HIS A 126 -2.87 -11.48 -16.98
C HIS A 126 -3.75 -10.58 -16.09
N GLY A 127 -3.24 -10.05 -14.98
CA GLY A 127 -4.00 -9.18 -14.08
C GLY A 127 -4.98 -9.91 -13.16
N LEU A 128 -4.74 -11.20 -12.87
CA LEU A 128 -5.63 -12.00 -12.01
C LEU A 128 -5.93 -11.35 -10.64
N LEU A 129 -4.99 -10.61 -10.07
CA LEU A 129 -5.18 -9.93 -8.77
C LEU A 129 -6.23 -8.79 -8.82
N TYR A 130 -6.71 -8.37 -9.99
CA TYR A 130 -7.89 -7.50 -10.10
C TYR A 130 -9.20 -8.25 -9.88
N LEU A 131 -9.27 -9.52 -10.27
CA LEU A 131 -10.45 -10.37 -10.09
C LEU A 131 -10.47 -10.99 -8.70
N GLU A 132 -9.30 -11.42 -8.21
CA GLU A 132 -9.16 -12.09 -6.93
C GLU A 132 -8.00 -11.50 -6.12
N PRO A 133 -8.18 -10.28 -5.57
CA PRO A 133 -7.15 -9.57 -4.83
C PRO A 133 -6.56 -10.39 -3.68
N ALA A 134 -5.27 -10.19 -3.42
CA ALA A 134 -4.66 -10.72 -2.21
C ALA A 134 -5.25 -10.02 -0.98
N SER A 135 -5.55 -10.79 0.07
CA SER A 135 -6.00 -10.26 1.36
C SER A 135 -5.24 -10.94 2.49
N ASP A 136 -4.70 -10.14 3.42
CA ASP A 136 -4.13 -10.58 4.71
C ASP A 136 -3.08 -11.71 4.64
N ILE A 137 -2.03 -11.52 3.84
CA ILE A 137 -0.95 -12.52 3.69
C ILE A 137 0.21 -12.18 4.61
N ARG A 138 0.19 -12.80 5.80
CA ARG A 138 1.15 -12.57 6.89
C ARG A 138 1.73 -13.92 7.34
N PRO A 139 2.88 -14.35 6.78
CA PRO A 139 3.37 -15.72 6.95
C PRO A 139 3.90 -16.06 8.35
N PHE A 140 3.93 -15.10 9.27
CA PHE A 140 4.42 -15.25 10.63
C PHE A 140 3.95 -14.10 11.53
N GLN A 141 4.11 -14.28 12.85
CA GLN A 141 3.68 -13.29 13.85
C GLN A 141 4.58 -12.05 13.82
N GLN A 142 3.99 -10.88 13.64
CA GLN A 142 4.69 -9.60 13.73
C GLN A 142 3.73 -8.48 14.13
N GLY A 143 4.28 -7.41 14.69
CA GLY A 143 3.53 -6.18 14.91
C GLY A 143 4.07 -5.36 16.06
N PHE A 144 3.29 -4.34 16.41
CA PHE A 144 3.54 -3.45 17.53
C PHE A 144 2.28 -3.30 18.37
N ALA A 145 2.48 -2.95 19.63
CA ALA A 145 1.42 -2.55 20.56
C ALA A 145 1.90 -1.37 21.39
N ILE A 146 0.95 -0.52 21.77
CA ILE A 146 1.16 0.52 22.76
C ILE A 146 0.43 0.13 24.05
N THR A 147 1.03 0.44 25.19
CA THR A 147 0.37 0.37 26.49
C THR A 147 0.38 1.76 27.08
N VAL A 148 -0.81 2.29 27.38
CA VAL A 148 -1.01 3.61 27.99
C VAL A 148 -1.71 3.41 29.31
N ASN A 149 -1.07 3.82 30.42
CA ASN A 149 -1.61 3.68 31.78
C ASN A 149 -2.12 2.24 32.08
N GLY A 150 -1.37 1.24 31.63
CA GLY A 150 -1.70 -0.19 31.79
C GLY A 150 -2.68 -0.78 30.76
N ALA A 151 -3.36 0.03 29.95
CA ALA A 151 -4.24 -0.45 28.89
C ALA A 151 -3.47 -0.68 27.58
N THR A 152 -3.51 -1.90 27.04
CA THR A 152 -2.76 -2.27 25.83
C THR A 152 -3.66 -2.28 24.59
N LYS A 153 -3.19 -1.64 23.51
CA LYS A 153 -3.77 -1.72 22.16
C LYS A 153 -2.69 -2.13 21.16
N ARG A 154 -2.95 -3.19 20.39
CA ARG A 154 -2.11 -3.57 19.25
C ARG A 154 -2.32 -2.55 18.13
N LEU A 155 -1.31 -2.28 17.34
CA LEU A 155 -1.44 -1.57 16.07
C LEU A 155 -2.10 -2.51 15.04
N HIS A 156 -3.39 -2.76 15.27
CA HIS A 156 -4.21 -3.76 14.59
C HIS A 156 -5.63 -3.23 14.46
N HIS A 157 -6.30 -3.45 13.33
CA HIS A 157 -7.61 -2.85 13.07
C HIS A 157 -8.67 -3.14 14.15
N ASP A 158 -8.66 -4.32 14.77
CA ASP A 158 -9.62 -4.68 15.82
C ASP A 158 -9.50 -3.84 17.09
N ASP A 159 -8.32 -3.31 17.40
CA ASP A 159 -8.05 -2.66 18.68
C ASP A 159 -8.32 -1.15 18.63
N TRP A 160 -8.70 -0.59 17.48
CA TRP A 160 -8.89 0.85 17.28
C TRP A 160 -10.25 1.16 16.68
N GLU A 161 -10.87 2.27 17.10
CA GLU A 161 -12.15 2.71 16.54
C GLU A 161 -12.01 3.05 15.04
N GLU A 162 -10.94 3.78 14.69
CA GLU A 162 -10.65 4.20 13.32
C GLU A 162 -9.16 4.05 13.01
N ILE A 163 -8.86 3.76 11.75
CA ILE A 163 -7.51 3.80 11.20
C ILE A 163 -7.57 4.55 9.86
N SER A 164 -6.69 5.53 9.68
CA SER A 164 -6.51 6.18 8.39
C SER A 164 -5.16 5.82 7.79
N PHE A 165 -5.14 5.52 6.50
CA PHE A 165 -3.95 5.13 5.75
C PHE A 165 -3.72 6.11 4.58
N GLU A 166 -2.58 6.79 4.59
CA GLU A 166 -2.13 7.69 3.53
C GLU A 166 -0.98 7.03 2.76
N ALA A 167 -1.25 6.63 1.51
CA ALA A 167 -0.35 5.83 0.68
C ALA A 167 0.61 6.69 -0.17
N THR A 168 1.36 7.61 0.45
CA THR A 168 2.21 8.58 -0.27
C THR A 168 3.63 8.07 -0.51
N TYR A 169 3.80 7.13 -1.45
CA TYR A 169 5.13 6.58 -1.77
C TYR A 169 6.19 7.69 -1.96
N PRO A 170 7.36 7.59 -1.29
CA PRO A 170 7.91 6.41 -0.61
C PRO A 170 7.54 6.23 0.87
N VAL A 171 6.69 7.08 1.45
CA VAL A 171 6.34 7.04 2.88
C VAL A 171 4.84 6.88 3.09
N ALA A 172 4.44 5.79 3.72
CA ALA A 172 3.05 5.61 4.16
C ALA A 172 2.90 6.19 5.57
N THR A 173 1.78 6.86 5.81
CA THR A 173 1.39 7.32 7.14
C THR A 173 0.11 6.60 7.57
N VAL A 174 0.15 5.92 8.72
CA VAL A 174 -0.99 5.27 9.35
C VAL A 174 -1.30 5.98 10.66
N ARG A 175 -2.54 6.43 10.84
CA ARG A 175 -3.00 7.04 12.08
C ARG A 175 -3.98 6.12 12.77
N TYR A 176 -3.78 5.93 14.06
CA TYR A 176 -4.63 5.11 14.91
C TYR A 176 -5.45 6.04 15.80
N ILE A 177 -6.77 5.96 15.70
CA ILE A 177 -7.70 6.92 16.31
C ILE A 177 -8.66 6.16 17.22
N ASP A 178 -8.70 6.58 18.48
CA ASP A 178 -9.63 6.07 19.48
C ASP A 178 -9.89 7.18 20.52
N LYS A 179 -11.17 7.48 20.77
CA LYS A 179 -11.55 8.54 21.71
C LYS A 179 -11.31 8.18 23.18
N ASN A 180 -11.12 6.90 23.50
CA ASN A 180 -11.00 6.39 24.86
C ASN A 180 -9.56 6.33 25.36
N ILE A 181 -8.57 6.69 24.51
CA ILE A 181 -7.16 6.73 24.88
C ILE A 181 -6.62 8.17 24.76
N PRO A 182 -5.87 8.68 25.76
CA PRO A 182 -5.43 10.08 25.77
C PRO A 182 -4.20 10.34 24.88
N VAL A 183 -4.00 9.55 23.82
CA VAL A 183 -2.86 9.67 22.92
C VAL A 183 -3.27 9.65 21.46
N GLU A 184 -2.47 10.30 20.62
CA GLU A 184 -2.48 10.11 19.17
C GLU A 184 -1.29 9.25 18.78
N VAL A 185 -1.53 8.23 17.96
CA VAL A 185 -0.48 7.33 17.48
C VAL A 185 -0.41 7.38 15.96
N GLU A 186 0.80 7.67 15.48
CA GLU A 186 1.15 7.72 14.07
C GLU A 186 2.26 6.70 13.80
N LEU A 187 2.10 5.89 12.76
CA LEU A 187 3.13 5.03 12.20
C LEU A 187 3.50 5.55 10.82
N LYS A 188 4.78 5.90 10.63
CA LYS A 188 5.36 6.11 9.30
C LYS A 188 6.15 4.89 8.89
N SER A 189 5.82 4.31 7.74
CA SER A 189 6.55 3.17 7.19
C SER A 189 7.13 3.46 5.82
N PHE A 190 8.39 3.11 5.62
CA PHE A 190 9.13 3.34 4.38
C PHE A 190 10.40 2.48 4.30
N SER A 191 10.92 2.33 3.09
CA SER A 191 12.36 2.12 2.89
C SER A 191 12.97 3.43 2.42
N PRO A 192 14.24 3.71 2.74
CA PRO A 192 14.90 4.89 2.21
C PRO A 192 14.85 4.81 0.67
N PHE A 193 14.16 5.75 0.03
CA PHE A 193 14.15 5.90 -1.42
C PHE A 193 14.57 7.32 -1.72
N ILE A 194 15.80 7.48 -2.18
CA ILE A 194 16.49 8.75 -2.31
C ILE A 194 16.87 8.93 -3.78
N PRO A 195 16.17 9.80 -4.54
CA PRO A 195 16.50 10.04 -5.94
C PRO A 195 17.96 10.44 -6.12
N GLY A 196 18.69 9.69 -6.94
CA GLY A 196 20.12 9.94 -7.21
C GLY A 196 21.09 9.35 -6.19
N ASP A 197 20.61 8.55 -5.24
CA ASP A 197 21.44 7.82 -4.26
C ASP A 197 21.04 6.34 -4.25
N GLU A 198 21.67 5.56 -5.13
CA GLU A 198 21.39 4.14 -5.28
C GLU A 198 21.78 3.32 -4.04
N ASN A 199 22.83 3.74 -3.32
CA ASN A 199 23.36 2.98 -2.18
C ASN A 199 22.36 2.99 -1.03
N ASN A 200 21.84 4.16 -0.67
CA ASN A 200 20.83 4.25 0.38
C ASN A 200 19.47 3.73 -0.10
N SER A 201 19.16 3.85 -1.39
CA SER A 201 17.91 3.33 -1.97
C SER A 201 17.86 1.79 -2.05
N GLY A 202 19.03 1.14 -2.07
CA GLY A 202 19.20 -0.32 -2.13
C GLY A 202 19.41 -0.99 -0.77
N LEU A 203 19.08 -0.33 0.35
CA LEU A 203 19.21 -0.94 1.67
C LEU A 203 18.08 -1.97 1.91
N PRO A 204 18.39 -3.20 2.38
CA PRO A 204 17.39 -4.22 2.72
C PRO A 204 16.75 -3.92 4.08
N ALA A 205 16.12 -2.75 4.20
CA ALA A 205 15.60 -2.22 5.45
C ALA A 205 14.20 -1.60 5.26
N THR A 206 13.29 -1.97 6.16
CA THR A 206 11.98 -1.34 6.33
C THR A 206 11.97 -0.61 7.67
N ILE A 207 11.67 0.68 7.65
CA ILE A 207 11.62 1.53 8.83
C ILE A 207 10.16 1.69 9.23
N GLN A 208 9.82 1.35 10.47
CA GLN A 208 8.52 1.59 11.09
C GLN A 208 8.70 2.58 12.25
N SER A 209 8.52 3.87 11.95
CA SER A 209 8.67 4.96 12.91
C SER A 209 7.34 5.24 13.60
N ILE A 210 7.26 4.91 14.90
CA ILE A 210 6.05 5.09 15.72
C ILE A 210 6.22 6.38 16.53
N SER A 211 5.31 7.32 16.34
CA SER A 211 5.21 8.56 17.10
C SER A 211 3.96 8.55 17.96
N VAL A 212 4.10 8.91 19.24
CA VAL A 212 2.99 9.01 20.18
C VAL A 212 2.96 10.42 20.74
N LYS A 213 1.79 11.08 20.66
CA LYS A 213 1.55 12.41 21.21
C LYS A 213 0.55 12.32 22.35
N ASN A 214 0.97 12.71 23.55
CA ASN A 214 0.08 12.90 24.70
C ASN A 214 -0.88 14.06 24.42
N LYS A 215 -2.19 13.81 24.49
CA LYS A 215 -3.26 14.82 24.30
C LYS A 215 -3.82 15.35 25.62
N SER A 216 -3.36 14.82 26.75
CA SER A 216 -3.80 15.22 28.08
C SER A 216 -2.82 16.22 28.72
N ALA A 217 -3.28 16.87 29.79
CA ALA A 217 -2.43 17.71 30.65
C ALA A 217 -1.66 16.90 31.70
N ALA A 218 -2.00 15.63 31.90
CA ALA A 218 -1.36 14.76 32.87
C ALA A 218 -0.18 14.02 32.22
N GLU A 219 0.79 13.63 33.04
CA GLU A 219 1.81 12.67 32.62
C GLU A 219 1.15 11.32 32.31
N ILE A 220 1.70 10.62 31.31
CA ILE A 220 1.22 9.30 30.90
C ILE A 220 2.37 8.30 31.00
N ASP A 221 2.08 7.11 31.53
CA ASP A 221 2.99 5.99 31.41
C ASP A 221 2.76 5.31 30.04
N LEU A 222 3.82 5.24 29.24
CA LEU A 222 3.77 4.77 27.86
C LEU A 222 4.83 3.70 27.62
N GLN A 223 4.38 2.54 27.15
CA GLN A 223 5.24 1.48 26.64
C GLN A 223 4.91 1.19 25.18
N ILE A 224 5.94 1.01 24.35
CA ILE A 224 5.81 0.47 22.99
C ILE A 224 6.47 -0.90 22.98
N THR A 225 5.72 -1.91 22.55
CA THR A 225 6.19 -3.29 22.44
C THR A 225 6.15 -3.71 20.97
N GLY A 226 7.27 -4.22 20.46
CA GLY A 226 7.34 -4.83 19.13
C GLY A 226 7.65 -6.32 19.22
N TRP A 227 7.13 -7.10 18.29
CA TRP A 227 7.47 -8.51 18.15
C TRP A 227 7.63 -8.89 16.67
N LEU A 228 8.51 -9.85 16.43
CA LEU A 228 8.79 -10.42 15.12
C LEU A 228 9.20 -11.87 15.31
N GLU A 229 8.45 -12.80 14.73
CA GLU A 229 8.78 -14.22 14.71
C GLU A 229 10.04 -14.43 13.86
N ASN A 230 10.99 -15.21 14.39
CA ASN A 230 12.15 -15.64 13.62
C ASN A 230 11.70 -16.69 12.59
N LYS A 231 11.62 -16.26 11.33
CA LYS A 231 11.19 -17.07 10.20
C LYS A 231 12.33 -17.48 9.26
N THR A 232 13.56 -17.59 9.76
CA THR A 232 14.70 -18.05 8.97
C THR A 232 14.50 -19.49 8.50
N LEU A 233 14.82 -19.79 7.23
CA LEU A 233 14.62 -21.11 6.60
C LEU A 233 13.17 -21.61 6.70
N PRO A 234 12.15 -20.86 6.24
CA PRO A 234 10.76 -21.30 6.36
C PRO A 234 10.52 -22.59 5.56
N ASP A 235 11.00 -22.64 4.32
CA ASP A 235 10.72 -23.75 3.41
C ASP A 235 11.61 -24.97 3.74
N SER A 236 12.91 -24.77 4.00
CA SER A 236 13.80 -25.85 4.41
C SER A 236 13.42 -26.48 5.76
N SER A 237 12.72 -25.72 6.62
CA SER A 237 12.21 -26.25 7.89
C SER A 237 11.08 -27.28 7.75
N GLU A 238 10.65 -27.59 6.52
CA GLU A 238 9.71 -28.68 6.23
C GLU A 238 10.41 -30.03 6.06
N THR A 239 11.67 -30.05 5.63
CA THR A 239 12.46 -31.28 5.39
C THR A 239 13.65 -31.45 6.33
N ILE A 240 14.26 -30.35 6.75
CA ILE A 240 15.43 -30.31 7.64
C ILE A 240 14.93 -29.96 9.06
N ARG A 241 15.45 -30.63 10.10
CA ARG A 241 15.06 -30.40 11.52
C ARG A 241 16.24 -30.32 12.49
N ASP A 242 17.46 -30.53 12.01
CA ASP A 242 18.70 -30.48 12.78
C ASP A 242 19.23 -29.05 12.96
N PHE A 243 18.33 -28.08 13.17
CA PHE A 243 18.69 -26.71 13.47
C PHE A 243 17.79 -26.12 14.56
N LYS A 244 18.27 -25.05 15.18
CA LYS A 244 17.51 -24.27 16.16
C LYS A 244 17.55 -22.80 15.76
N ARG A 245 16.37 -22.18 15.64
CA ARG A 245 16.27 -20.72 15.51
C ARG A 245 16.55 -20.10 16.87
N ILE A 246 17.54 -19.21 16.93
CA ILE A 246 17.97 -18.58 18.17
C ILE A 246 17.97 -17.08 17.93
N ASN A 247 17.25 -16.34 18.78
CA ASN A 247 17.28 -14.90 18.79
C ASN A 247 18.33 -14.42 19.81
N ARG A 248 19.06 -13.37 19.47
CA ARG A 248 20.02 -12.68 20.32
C ARG A 248 19.55 -11.25 20.56
N LEU A 249 19.52 -10.85 21.82
CA LEU A 249 19.30 -9.46 22.21
C LEU A 249 20.62 -8.69 22.11
N ILE A 250 20.56 -7.55 21.43
CA ILE A 250 21.63 -6.55 21.40
C ILE A 250 21.11 -5.32 22.12
N ASN A 251 21.86 -4.87 23.12
CA ASN A 251 21.55 -3.67 23.88
C ASN A 251 22.81 -2.80 23.94
N THR A 252 22.82 -1.74 23.15
CA THR A 252 23.89 -0.75 23.09
C THR A 252 23.32 0.63 23.43
N ALA A 253 24.19 1.60 23.72
CA ALA A 253 23.74 2.97 23.95
C ALA A 253 22.92 3.47 22.73
N GLY A 254 21.64 3.79 22.95
CA GLY A 254 20.74 4.29 21.92
C GLY A 254 20.12 3.24 20.99
N CYS A 255 20.40 1.94 21.14
CA CYS A 255 19.82 0.90 20.28
C CYS A 255 19.53 -0.39 21.05
N LYS A 256 18.30 -0.90 20.89
CA LYS A 256 17.91 -2.25 21.30
C LYS A 256 17.49 -3.00 20.05
N ALA A 257 18.07 -4.17 19.80
CA ALA A 257 17.77 -4.99 18.65
C ALA A 257 17.61 -6.46 19.03
N VAL A 258 16.87 -7.19 18.21
CA VAL A 258 16.78 -8.65 18.22
C VAL A 258 17.34 -9.12 16.89
N MET A 259 18.33 -10.01 16.90
CA MET A 259 18.87 -10.67 15.70
C MET A 259 18.65 -12.17 15.76
#